data_AF-A0A7Y0EKC4-F1
#
_entry.id   AF-A0A7Y0EKC4-F1
#
_cell.length_a   1.000
_cell.length_b   1.000
_cell.length_c   1.000
_cell.angle_alpha   90.00
_cell.angle_beta   90.00
_cell.angle_gamma   90.00
#
_symmetry.space_group_name_H-M   'P 1'
#
loop_
_entity.id
_entity.type
_entity.pdbx_description
1 polymer ?
#
loop_
_entity_poly.entity_id
_entity_poly.type
_entity_poly.pdbx_seq_one_letter_code
_entity_poly.pdbx_strand_id
1 'polypeptide(L)'
;MKEKKVYFLTTMLFLCGFMIFSVINAGQVSAKASAIVIATSDGSKYEYNYDELKQSAASYYMGDTVEGALYSHFMNNKTSIEAYFDNSRNVYVPNSAIQSEALSKMMNNLNFDFVSFMENPSTPTETLSTLKLKNNSGTVQPVDSTSDENFDLDGIE
;
A
#
# COMPACT_ATOMS: atom_id res chain seq x y z
N MET A 1 8.98 -32.35 26.64
CA MET A 1 9.36 -32.36 25.20
C MET A 1 8.32 -31.77 24.24
N LYS A 2 7.13 -31.34 24.69
CA LYS A 2 6.08 -30.75 23.84
C LYS A 2 6.18 -29.22 23.68
N GLU A 3 6.82 -28.53 24.61
CA GLU A 3 6.87 -27.06 24.63
C GLU A 3 7.84 -26.46 23.60
N LYS A 4 8.90 -27.19 23.22
CA LYS A 4 9.86 -26.72 22.20
C LYS A 4 9.28 -26.61 20.78
N LYS A 5 8.16 -27.29 20.49
CA LYS A 5 7.51 -27.26 19.16
C LYS A 5 6.70 -25.99 18.92
N VAL A 6 6.19 -25.36 19.98
CA VAL A 6 5.34 -24.16 19.86
C VAL A 6 6.19 -22.94 19.51
N TYR A 7 7.38 -22.80 20.11
CA TYR A 7 8.32 -21.72 19.80
C TYR A 7 8.86 -21.79 18.37
N PHE A 8 9.03 -22.99 17.82
CA PHE A 8 9.50 -23.17 16.44
C PHE A 8 8.44 -22.76 15.41
N LEU A 9 7.15 -22.98 15.70
CA LEU A 9 6.06 -22.64 14.80
C LEU A 9 5.78 -21.12 14.80
N THR A 10 5.87 -20.45 15.96
CA THR A 10 5.69 -18.99 16.04
C THR A 10 6.87 -18.21 15.48
N THR A 11 8.12 -18.70 15.66
CA THR A 11 9.28 -18.06 15.03
C THR A 11 9.30 -18.24 13.51
N MET A 12 8.80 -19.35 12.97
CA MET A 12 8.72 -19.55 11.52
C MET A 12 7.64 -18.66 10.86
N LEU A 13 6.51 -18.41 11.52
CA LEU A 13 5.49 -17.46 11.06
C LEU A 13 5.99 -16.02 11.04
N PHE A 14 6.84 -15.64 11.99
CA PHE A 14 7.48 -14.32 12.03
C PHE A 14 8.54 -14.14 10.92
N LEU A 15 9.28 -15.21 10.59
CA LEU A 15 10.29 -15.19 9.52
C LEU A 15 9.68 -15.09 8.12
N CYS A 16 8.54 -15.77 7.87
CA CYS A 16 7.81 -15.63 6.60
C CYS A 16 7.20 -14.24 6.44
N GLY A 17 6.74 -13.59 7.53
CA GLY A 17 6.25 -12.22 7.50
C GLY A 17 7.33 -11.18 7.17
N PHE A 18 8.58 -11.42 7.58
CA PHE A 18 9.70 -10.50 7.35
C PHE A 18 10.32 -10.63 5.95
N MET A 19 10.23 -11.81 5.32
CA MET A 19 10.73 -12.03 3.96
C MET A 19 9.92 -11.30 2.88
N ILE A 20 8.68 -10.91 3.16
CA ILE A 20 7.88 -10.08 2.24
C ILE A 20 8.41 -8.64 2.18
N PHE A 21 9.15 -8.18 3.21
CA PHE A 21 9.69 -6.82 3.27
C PHE A 21 11.09 -6.65 2.66
N SER A 22 11.80 -7.73 2.33
CA SER A 22 13.25 -7.68 2.09
C SER A 22 13.68 -7.66 0.61
N VAL A 23 12.76 -7.46 -0.34
CA VAL A 23 13.09 -7.46 -1.79
C VAL A 23 13.38 -6.06 -2.36
N ILE A 24 13.52 -5.04 -1.52
CA ILE A 24 13.73 -3.67 -2.01
C ILE A 24 15.20 -3.29 -1.82
N ASN A 25 16.06 -3.62 -2.79
CA ASN A 25 17.11 -2.69 -3.19
C ASN A 25 17.75 -2.97 -4.56
N ALA A 26 18.07 -1.87 -5.23
CA ALA A 26 18.94 -1.67 -6.39
C ALA A 26 18.36 -1.99 -7.78
N GLY A 27 17.67 -0.99 -8.34
CA GLY A 27 17.44 -0.83 -9.77
C GLY A 27 16.55 0.38 -10.02
N GLN A 28 17.14 1.54 -10.34
CA GLN A 28 16.39 2.75 -10.70
C GLN A 28 15.69 2.54 -12.04
N VAL A 29 14.41 2.17 -12.00
CA VAL A 29 13.30 2.77 -12.77
C VAL A 29 12.07 2.59 -11.87
N SER A 30 11.44 3.69 -11.47
CA SER A 30 10.37 3.73 -10.47
C SER A 30 9.02 3.91 -11.14
N ALA A 31 8.23 2.84 -11.28
CA ALA A 31 6.80 2.91 -11.03
C ALA A 31 6.45 2.16 -9.75
N LYS A 32 6.68 2.89 -8.67
CA LYS A 32 6.25 2.62 -7.31
C LYS A 32 4.75 2.91 -7.27
N ALA A 33 3.92 1.95 -6.84
CA ALA A 33 2.54 2.26 -6.46
C ALA A 33 2.58 3.46 -5.51
N SER A 34 2.06 4.61 -5.95
CA SER A 34 2.23 5.88 -5.24
C SER A 34 1.13 6.10 -4.22
N ALA A 35 -0.02 5.43 -4.41
CA ALA A 35 -1.10 5.42 -3.45
C ALA A 35 -1.80 4.05 -3.38
N ILE A 36 -2.49 3.83 -2.27
CA ILE A 36 -3.36 2.68 -2.04
C ILE A 36 -4.78 3.16 -1.80
N VAL A 37 -5.74 2.49 -2.45
CA VAL A 37 -7.17 2.76 -2.29
C VAL A 37 -7.79 1.65 -1.46
N ILE A 38 -8.52 2.03 -0.41
CA ILE A 38 -9.32 1.10 0.40
C ILE A 38 -10.80 1.37 0.21
N ALA A 39 -11.61 0.32 0.37
CA ALA A 39 -13.03 0.48 0.65
C ALA A 39 -13.25 0.51 2.17
N THR A 40 -14.20 1.33 2.58
CA THR A 40 -14.62 1.50 3.97
C THR A 40 -16.05 1.02 4.17
N SER A 41 -16.44 0.78 5.43
CA SER A 41 -17.78 0.24 5.75
C SER A 41 -18.94 1.18 5.41
N ASP A 42 -18.68 2.48 5.28
CA ASP A 42 -19.63 3.50 4.85
C ASP A 42 -19.79 3.56 3.31
N GLY A 43 -19.06 2.74 2.56
CA GLY A 43 -19.07 2.71 1.10
C GLY A 43 -18.15 3.75 0.43
N SER A 44 -17.44 4.57 1.21
CA SER A 44 -16.45 5.50 0.69
C SER A 44 -15.21 4.76 0.16
N LYS A 45 -14.46 5.41 -0.74
CA LYS A 45 -13.13 4.95 -1.19
C LYS A 45 -12.09 5.97 -0.80
N TYR A 46 -11.17 5.58 0.08
CA TYR A 46 -10.11 6.45 0.58
C TYR A 46 -8.79 6.10 -0.07
N GLU A 47 -8.10 7.12 -0.57
CA GLU A 47 -6.78 7.02 -1.16
C GLU A 47 -5.73 7.58 -0.20
N TYR A 48 -4.69 6.80 0.04
CA TYR A 48 -3.59 7.14 0.92
C TYR A 48 -2.31 7.16 0.09
N ASN A 49 -1.55 8.26 0.16
CA ASN A 49 -0.19 8.28 -0.36
C ASN A 49 0.63 7.21 0.37
N TYR A 50 1.35 6.38 -0.39
CA TYR A 50 2.03 5.22 0.17
C TYR A 50 3.21 5.60 1.07
N ASP A 51 3.94 6.66 0.72
CA ASP A 51 5.10 7.12 1.50
C ASP A 51 4.66 7.78 2.81
N GLU A 52 3.63 8.64 2.77
CA GLU A 52 3.02 9.22 3.98
C GLU A 52 2.46 8.13 4.90
N LEU A 53 1.76 7.15 4.33
CA LEU A 53 1.20 6.05 5.10
C LEU A 53 2.30 5.20 5.76
N LYS A 54 3.40 4.95 5.05
CA LYS A 54 4.56 4.20 5.58
C LYS A 54 5.25 4.97 6.70
N GLN A 55 5.46 6.27 6.54
CA GLN A 55 6.03 7.12 7.58
C GLN A 55 5.11 7.15 8.81
N SER A 56 3.80 7.34 8.60
CA SER A 56 2.81 7.32 9.68
C SER A 56 2.78 5.96 10.40
N ALA A 57 2.93 4.85 9.68
CA ALA A 57 3.02 3.53 10.30
C ALA A 57 4.23 3.43 11.25
N ALA A 58 5.40 3.93 10.83
CA ALA A 58 6.59 3.95 11.67
C ALA A 58 6.35 4.77 12.96
N SER A 59 5.77 5.96 12.83
CA SER A 59 5.42 6.82 13.97
C SER A 59 4.41 6.15 14.92
N TYR A 60 3.39 5.49 14.37
CA TYR A 60 2.41 4.73 15.15
C TYR A 60 3.05 3.65 16.03
N TYR A 61 3.98 2.86 15.47
CA TYR A 61 4.68 1.82 16.24
C TYR A 61 5.67 2.38 17.26
N MET A 62 6.11 3.64 17.10
CA MET A 62 6.89 4.36 18.11
C MET A 62 6.02 4.97 19.23
N GLY A 63 4.70 4.86 19.13
CA GLY A 63 3.76 5.41 20.10
C GLY A 63 3.41 6.89 19.86
N ASP A 64 3.83 7.47 18.74
CA ASP A 64 3.42 8.82 18.35
C ASP A 64 2.03 8.77 17.71
N THR A 65 1.02 9.17 18.47
CA THR A 65 -0.37 9.18 18.01
C THR A 65 -0.68 10.31 17.04
N VAL A 66 0.11 11.39 17.04
CA VAL A 66 -0.11 12.55 16.17
C VAL A 66 0.39 12.24 14.78
N GLU A 67 1.66 11.83 14.66
CA GLU A 67 2.26 11.45 13.38
C GLU A 67 1.74 10.09 12.88
N GLY A 68 1.33 9.22 13.81
CA GLY A 68 0.71 7.92 13.52
C GLY A 68 -0.78 7.98 13.14
N ALA A 69 -1.40 9.17 13.08
CA ALA A 69 -2.84 9.31 12.88
C ALA A 69 -3.33 8.76 11.53
N LEU A 70 -2.56 8.95 10.45
CA LEU A 70 -2.94 8.46 9.11
C LEU A 70 -2.98 6.93 9.05
N TYR A 71 -1.97 6.26 9.62
CA TYR A 71 -1.95 4.80 9.69
C TYR A 71 -3.02 4.25 10.62
N SER A 72 -3.25 4.89 11.77
CA SER A 72 -4.35 4.54 12.68
C SER A 72 -5.71 4.62 11.95
N HIS A 73 -5.96 5.71 11.21
CA HIS A 73 -7.17 5.88 10.41
C HIS A 73 -7.31 4.81 9.33
N PHE A 74 -6.23 4.50 8.60
CA PHE A 74 -6.21 3.43 7.61
C PHE A 74 -6.60 2.08 8.23
N MET A 75 -6.00 1.70 9.36
CA MET A 75 -6.27 0.42 10.02
C MET A 75 -7.70 0.32 10.56
N ASN A 76 -8.26 1.42 11.07
CA ASN A 76 -9.60 1.44 11.65
C ASN A 76 -10.72 1.42 10.61
N ASN A 77 -10.47 1.94 9.41
CA ASN A 77 -11.51 2.08 8.38
C ASN A 77 -11.40 1.07 7.23
N LYS A 78 -10.24 0.41 7.05
CA LYS A 78 -10.04 -0.52 5.94
C LYS A 78 -10.87 -1.79 6.08
N THR A 79 -11.82 -1.96 5.18
CA THR A 79 -12.52 -3.24 4.95
C THR A 79 -11.75 -4.10 3.94
N SER A 80 -11.35 -3.51 2.82
CA SER A 80 -10.59 -4.17 1.74
C SER A 80 -9.61 -3.21 1.09
N ILE A 81 -8.60 -3.76 0.42
CA ILE A 81 -7.78 -3.02 -0.55
C ILE A 81 -8.47 -3.17 -1.91
N GLU A 82 -8.84 -2.04 -2.50
CA GLU A 82 -9.55 -1.98 -3.78
C GLU A 82 -8.56 -1.94 -4.93
N ALA A 83 -7.61 -1.01 -4.87
CA ALA A 83 -6.66 -0.76 -5.95
C ALA A 83 -5.38 -0.11 -5.45
N TYR A 84 -4.40 -0.09 -6.34
CA TYR A 84 -3.15 0.66 -6.21
C TYR A 84 -3.07 1.68 -7.34
N PHE A 85 -2.67 2.90 -7.01
CA PHE A 85 -2.49 3.94 -8.01
C PHE A 85 -1.07 3.88 -8.57
N ASP A 86 -0.96 3.80 -9.88
CA ASP A 86 0.29 3.88 -10.63
C ASP A 86 0.47 5.31 -11.14
N ASN A 87 1.39 6.07 -10.52
CA ASN A 87 1.65 7.45 -10.92
C ASN A 87 2.21 7.56 -12.34
N SER A 88 3.01 6.58 -12.78
CA SER A 88 3.69 6.64 -14.07
C SER A 88 2.69 6.59 -15.23
N ARG A 89 1.62 5.82 -15.05
CA ARG A 89 0.53 5.67 -16.02
C ARG A 89 -0.69 6.51 -15.69
N ASN A 90 -0.75 7.12 -14.51
CA ASN A 90 -1.90 7.86 -13.97
C ASN A 90 -3.20 7.02 -14.00
N VAL A 91 -3.12 5.77 -13.52
CA VAL A 91 -4.23 4.80 -13.52
C VAL A 91 -4.32 4.02 -12.21
N TYR A 92 -5.51 3.51 -11.90
CA TYR A 92 -5.69 2.55 -10.81
C TYR A 92 -5.60 1.14 -11.35
N VAL A 93 -4.81 0.31 -10.67
CA VAL A 93 -4.73 -1.13 -10.91
C VAL A 93 -5.51 -1.84 -9.81
N PRO A 94 -6.59 -2.58 -10.14
CA PRO A 94 -7.41 -3.24 -9.15
C PRO A 94 -6.62 -4.35 -8.46
N ASN A 95 -6.79 -4.44 -7.13
CA ASN A 95 -6.15 -5.46 -6.31
C ASN A 95 -6.55 -6.88 -6.72
N SER A 96 -7.73 -7.06 -7.32
CA SER A 96 -8.16 -8.35 -7.90
C SER A 96 -7.29 -8.79 -9.08
N ALA A 97 -6.85 -7.86 -9.94
CA ALA A 97 -5.95 -8.17 -11.06
C ALA A 97 -4.56 -8.57 -10.54
N ILE A 98 -4.06 -7.86 -9.53
CA ILE A 98 -2.80 -8.16 -8.85
C ILE A 98 -2.85 -9.56 -8.21
N GLN A 99 -3.91 -9.87 -7.47
CA GLN A 99 -4.09 -11.17 -6.82
C GLN A 99 -4.21 -12.30 -7.84
N SER A 100 -4.95 -12.07 -8.93
CA SER A 100 -5.09 -13.04 -10.02
C SER A 100 -3.75 -13.36 -10.69
N GLU A 101 -2.96 -12.33 -11.01
CA GLU A 101 -1.64 -12.54 -11.60
C GLU A 101 -0.68 -13.22 -10.62
N ALA A 102 -0.66 -12.77 -9.37
CA ALA A 102 0.19 -13.38 -8.33
C ALA A 102 -0.15 -14.86 -8.13
N LEU A 103 -1.43 -15.21 -8.07
CA LEU A 103 -1.91 -16.59 -7.98
C LEU A 103 -1.51 -17.40 -9.22
N SER A 104 -1.69 -16.83 -10.41
CA SER A 104 -1.30 -17.45 -11.69
C SER A 104 0.20 -17.77 -11.72
N LYS A 105 1.06 -16.82 -11.35
CA LYS A 105 2.52 -17.04 -11.27
C LYS A 105 2.86 -18.13 -10.26
N MET A 106 2.27 -18.07 -9.07
CA MET A 106 2.48 -19.07 -8.02
C MET A 106 2.08 -20.48 -8.49
N MET A 107 0.93 -20.64 -9.15
CA MET A 107 0.46 -21.93 -9.67
C MET A 107 1.39 -22.51 -10.75
N ASN A 108 2.10 -21.65 -11.48
CA ASN A 108 3.08 -22.04 -12.50
C ASN A 108 4.51 -22.14 -11.97
N ASN A 109 4.72 -22.06 -10.65
CA ASN A 109 6.05 -22.05 -10.02
C ASN A 109 6.95 -20.91 -10.53
N LEU A 110 6.35 -19.75 -10.80
CA LEU A 110 7.01 -18.51 -11.20
C LEU A 110 6.91 -17.48 -10.07
N ASN A 111 7.87 -16.57 -10.01
CA ASN A 111 7.83 -15.44 -9.09
C ASN A 111 6.92 -14.33 -9.65
N PHE A 112 6.07 -13.77 -8.78
CA PHE A 112 5.32 -12.57 -9.08
C PHE A 112 6.19 -11.33 -8.82
N ASP A 113 6.39 -10.52 -9.84
CA ASP A 113 7.04 -9.22 -9.74
C ASP A 113 5.96 -8.13 -9.81
N PHE A 114 5.67 -7.56 -8.64
CA PHE A 114 4.66 -6.52 -8.50
C PHE A 114 5.00 -5.26 -9.30
N VAL A 115 6.26 -4.83 -9.31
CA VAL A 115 6.68 -3.58 -9.98
C VAL A 115 6.54 -3.76 -11.49
N SER A 116 7.11 -4.84 -12.03
CA SER A 116 6.98 -5.17 -13.45
C SER A 116 5.52 -5.33 -13.88
N PHE A 117 4.67 -5.87 -13.01
CA PHE A 117 3.23 -5.96 -13.28
C PHE A 117 2.56 -4.59 -13.28
N MET A 118 2.86 -3.72 -12.31
CA MET A 118 2.30 -2.38 -12.24
C MET A 118 2.75 -1.51 -13.42
N GLU A 119 3.97 -1.66 -13.91
CA GLU A 119 4.51 -0.90 -15.05
C GLU A 119 3.99 -1.36 -16.41
N ASN A 120 3.46 -2.58 -16.49
CA ASN A 120 3.06 -3.15 -17.76
C ASN A 120 1.85 -2.39 -18.36
N PRO A 121 1.95 -1.79 -19.57
CA PRO A 121 0.85 -1.07 -20.19
C PRO A 121 -0.39 -1.92 -20.46
N SER A 122 -0.25 -3.25 -20.51
CA SER A 122 -1.34 -4.21 -20.71
C SER A 122 -2.02 -4.62 -19.41
N THR A 123 -1.51 -4.18 -18.25
CA THR A 123 -2.11 -4.49 -16.95
C THR A 123 -3.51 -3.88 -16.86
N PRO A 124 -4.53 -4.67 -16.45
CA PRO A 124 -5.88 -4.16 -16.29
C PRO A 124 -5.93 -2.93 -15.39
N THR A 125 -6.74 -1.96 -15.80
CA THR A 125 -6.93 -0.70 -15.07
C THR A 125 -8.41 -0.44 -14.81
N GLU A 126 -8.70 0.39 -13.83
CA GLU A 126 -10.04 0.88 -13.55
C GLU A 126 -10.04 2.38 -13.25
N THR A 127 -11.22 3.01 -13.39
CA THR A 127 -11.45 4.39 -12.98
C THR A 127 -12.14 4.38 -11.62
N LEU A 128 -11.53 5.04 -10.64
CA LEU A 128 -12.10 5.17 -9.30
C LEU A 128 -12.33 6.64 -8.96
N SER A 129 -13.44 6.91 -8.29
CA SER A 129 -13.63 8.16 -7.54
C SER A 129 -13.16 7.92 -6.12
N THR A 130 -12.13 8.65 -5.69
CA THR A 130 -11.47 8.49 -4.40
C THR A 130 -11.45 9.80 -3.63
N LEU A 131 -11.45 9.71 -2.30
CA LEU A 131 -11.15 10.82 -1.40
C LEU A 131 -9.71 10.64 -0.92
N LYS A 132 -8.83 11.55 -1.35
CA LYS A 132 -7.43 11.56 -0.91
C LYS A 132 -7.35 12.04 0.52
N LEU A 133 -6.61 11.33 1.38
CA LEU A 133 -6.48 11.68 2.79
C LEU A 133 -5.04 12.09 3.13
N LYS A 134 -4.90 13.12 3.97
CA LYS A 134 -3.63 13.55 4.57
C LYS A 134 -3.75 13.70 6.08
N ASN A 135 -2.61 13.59 6.78
CA ASN A 135 -2.52 13.99 8.18
C ASN A 135 -2.28 15.50 8.28
N ASN A 136 -3.13 16.20 9.03
CA ASN A 136 -2.94 17.60 9.36
C ASN A 136 -2.82 17.73 10.88
N SER A 137 -1.58 17.65 11.37
CA SER A 137 -1.26 17.81 12.80
C SER A 137 -2.07 16.89 13.72
N GLY A 138 -2.20 15.61 13.36
CA GLY A 138 -2.92 14.58 14.12
C GLY A 138 -4.39 14.42 13.74
N THR A 139 -4.91 15.23 12.83
CA THR A 139 -6.27 15.07 12.28
C THR A 139 -6.20 14.61 10.83
N VAL A 140 -6.85 13.48 10.52
CA VAL A 140 -6.95 12.99 9.14
C VAL A 140 -8.10 13.70 8.42
N GLN A 141 -7.80 14.33 7.28
CA GLN A 141 -8.77 15.13 6.53
C GLN A 141 -8.66 14.85 5.03
N PRO A 142 -9.77 14.98 4.27
CA PRO A 142 -9.72 15.00 2.82
C PRO A 142 -8.83 16.14 2.31
N VAL A 143 -8.05 15.87 1.28
CA VAL A 143 -7.35 16.90 0.52
C VAL A 143 -8.36 17.50 -0.45
N ASP A 144 -8.69 18.78 -0.26
CA ASP A 144 -9.55 19.50 -1.17
C ASP A 144 -8.80 19.69 -2.50
N SER A 145 -9.33 19.15 -3.59
CA SER A 145 -8.72 19.18 -4.93
C SER A 145 -8.62 20.59 -5.54
N THR A 146 -8.93 21.63 -4.77
CA THR A 146 -9.04 23.04 -5.17
C THR A 146 -7.92 23.93 -4.62
N SER A 147 -7.09 23.44 -3.70
CA SER A 147 -5.82 24.09 -3.39
C SER A 147 -4.74 23.53 -4.29
N ASP A 148 -4.20 24.37 -5.18
CA ASP A 148 -2.99 24.16 -6.00
C ASP A 148 -1.71 23.93 -5.15
N GLU A 149 -1.80 23.18 -4.06
CA GLU A 149 -0.64 22.46 -3.55
C GLU A 149 -0.54 21.21 -4.41
N ASN A 150 0.24 21.37 -5.49
CA ASN A 150 0.87 20.31 -6.24
C ASN A 150 0.99 19.08 -5.34
N PHE A 151 0.27 18.01 -5.67
CA PHE A 151 0.56 16.69 -5.12
C PHE A 151 1.91 16.32 -5.73
N ASP A 152 2.97 16.90 -5.15
CA ASP A 152 4.31 16.97 -5.70
C ASP A 152 4.92 15.58 -5.56
N LEU A 153 4.61 14.74 -6.54
CA LEU A 153 5.24 13.45 -6.75
C LEU A 153 6.60 13.61 -7.45
N ASP A 154 7.03 14.86 -7.70
CA ASP A 154 8.27 15.22 -8.40
C ASP A 154 9.48 15.40 -7.47
N GLY A 155 9.34 15.11 -6.17
CA GLY A 155 10.42 15.26 -5.18
C GLY A 155 11.52 14.19 -5.17
N ILE A 156 11.71 13.42 -6.25
CA ILE A 156 12.81 12.46 -6.37
C ILE A 156 13.42 12.52 -7.78
N GLU A 157 14.30 13.50 -8.00
CA GLU A 157 15.43 13.35 -8.95
C GLU A 157 16.50 12.43 -8.36
#